data_AF-A0A1C2JIZ8-F1
#
_entry.id   AF-A0A1C2JIZ8-F1
#
_cell.length_a   1.000
_cell.length_b   1.000
_cell.length_c   1.000
_cell.angle_alpha   90.00
_cell.angle_beta   90.00
_cell.angle_gamma   90.00
#
_symmetry.space_group_name_H-M   'P 1'
#
loop_
_entity.id
_entity.type
_entity.pdbx_description
1 polymer ?
#
loop_
_entity_poly.entity_id
_entity_poly.type
_entity_poly.pdbx_seq_one_letter_code
_entity_poly.pdbx_strand_id
1 'polypeptide(L)'
;MAFEAEVLSWARASGWRLERTGPLRRNVWPVPRLEFLREGVLPPESWDLLLGSCALFVSYEPGRREAISSEGIPVKFYQVEKTAWGFAQIAHSGPADWVACCRDLPGWDVLPAETESAAFARIGLATIPPSERRPDILLGIKTE
;
A
#
# COMPACT_ATOMS: atom_id res chain seq x y z
N MET A 1 -11.14 0.38 11.83
CA MET A 1 -11.87 1.59 12.34
C MET A 1 -13.14 1.79 11.52
N ALA A 2 -14.13 2.56 12.00
CA ALA A 2 -15.39 2.77 11.27
C ALA A 2 -15.14 3.41 9.89
N PHE A 3 -14.41 4.52 9.84
CA PHE A 3 -14.06 5.21 8.59
C PHE A 3 -13.26 4.37 7.58
N GLU A 4 -12.33 3.52 8.05
CA GLU A 4 -11.59 2.60 7.17
C GLU A 4 -12.53 1.67 6.39
N ALA A 5 -13.57 1.15 7.04
CA ALA A 5 -14.54 0.28 6.39
C ALA A 5 -15.37 1.02 5.33
N GLU A 6 -15.66 2.31 5.55
CA GLU A 6 -16.37 3.15 4.59
C GLU A 6 -15.54 3.39 3.32
N VAL A 7 -14.23 3.67 3.46
CA VAL A 7 -13.32 3.83 2.31
C VAL A 7 -13.24 2.54 1.50
N LEU A 8 -13.14 1.38 2.15
CA LEU A 8 -13.13 0.08 1.47
C LEU A 8 -14.47 -0.22 0.77
N SER A 9 -15.58 0.16 1.37
CA SER A 9 -16.92 0.03 0.77
C SER A 9 -17.07 0.91 -0.47
N TRP A 10 -16.65 2.17 -0.39
CA TRP A 10 -16.62 3.12 -1.51
C TRP A 10 -15.78 2.60 -2.69
N ALA A 11 -14.59 2.07 -2.41
CA ALA A 11 -13.73 1.50 -3.44
C ALA A 11 -14.37 0.27 -4.10
N ARG A 12 -15.00 -0.60 -3.31
CA ARG A 12 -15.72 -1.78 -3.83
C ARG A 12 -16.90 -1.39 -4.72
N ALA A 13 -17.67 -0.38 -4.33
CA ALA A 13 -18.77 0.16 -5.15
C ALA A 13 -18.27 0.73 -6.50
N SER A 14 -17.03 1.21 -6.51
CA SER A 14 -16.34 1.71 -7.72
C SER A 14 -15.67 0.59 -8.55
N GLY A 15 -15.84 -0.69 -8.17
CA GLY A 15 -15.23 -1.84 -8.83
C GLY A 15 -13.71 -1.95 -8.63
N TRP A 16 -13.16 -1.25 -7.63
CA TRP A 16 -11.72 -1.26 -7.39
C TRP A 16 -11.33 -2.36 -6.42
N ARG A 17 -10.16 -2.94 -6.68
CA ARG A 17 -9.38 -3.61 -5.65
C ARG A 17 -8.59 -2.58 -4.88
N LEU A 18 -8.91 -2.44 -3.59
CA LEU A 18 -8.24 -1.55 -2.65
C LEU A 18 -7.86 -2.34 -1.41
N GLU A 19 -6.60 -2.25 -0.98
CA GLU A 19 -6.12 -2.90 0.24
C GLU A 19 -5.43 -1.89 1.16
N ARG A 20 -5.58 -2.07 2.48
CA ARG A 20 -4.83 -1.30 3.47
C ARG A 20 -3.33 -1.53 3.32
N THR A 21 -2.52 -0.51 3.60
CA THR A 21 -1.06 -0.59 3.62
C THR A 21 -0.50 0.20 4.82
N GLY A 22 0.79 0.54 4.78
CA GLY A 22 1.45 1.32 5.82
C GLY A 22 1.46 0.65 7.20
N PRO A 23 1.65 1.44 8.28
CA PRO A 23 1.73 0.94 9.65
C PRO A 23 0.47 0.20 10.10
N LEU A 24 -0.72 0.59 9.61
CA LEU A 24 -1.97 -0.07 9.96
C LEU A 24 -2.00 -1.54 9.50
N ARG A 25 -1.49 -1.83 8.29
CA ARG A 25 -1.35 -3.23 7.82
C ARG A 25 -0.37 -4.04 8.67
N ARG A 26 0.57 -3.39 9.38
CA ARG A 26 1.52 -4.01 10.31
C ARG A 26 1.02 -4.06 11.76
N ASN A 27 -0.26 -3.77 12.02
CA ASN A 27 -0.85 -3.69 13.36
C ASN A 27 -0.21 -2.62 14.27
N VAL A 28 0.30 -1.53 13.69
CA VAL A 28 0.85 -0.39 14.45
C VAL A 28 -0.21 0.69 14.61
N TRP A 29 -0.44 1.13 15.85
CA TRP A 29 -1.37 2.20 16.22
C TRP A 29 -0.79 3.02 17.39
N PRO A 30 -0.99 4.36 17.46
CA PRO A 30 -1.69 5.21 16.49
C PRO A 30 -0.91 5.42 15.18
N VAL A 31 -1.62 5.81 14.11
CA VAL A 31 -1.02 6.16 12.81
C VAL A 31 -1.30 7.62 12.46
N PRO A 32 -0.37 8.33 11.80
CA PRO A 32 -0.57 9.72 11.40
C PRO A 32 -1.55 9.88 10.23
N ARG A 33 -1.77 8.81 9.45
CA ARG A 33 -2.69 8.77 8.31
C ARG A 33 -3.06 7.33 7.95
N LEU A 34 -4.18 7.15 7.26
CA LEU A 34 -4.55 5.89 6.62
C LEU A 34 -3.90 5.79 5.24
N GLU A 35 -3.44 4.61 4.88
CA GLU A 35 -2.78 4.38 3.60
C GLU A 35 -3.40 3.17 2.89
N PHE A 36 -3.75 3.34 1.62
CA PHE A 36 -4.38 2.32 0.80
C PHE A 36 -3.65 2.14 -0.54
N LEU A 37 -3.61 0.91 -1.03
CA LEU A 37 -3.07 0.55 -2.34
C LEU A 37 -4.20 0.11 -3.27
N ARG A 38 -4.28 0.72 -4.44
CA ARG A 38 -5.30 0.49 -5.47
C ARG A 38 -4.72 -0.22 -6.69
N GLU A 39 -5.45 -1.19 -7.23
CA GLU A 39 -5.05 -1.90 -8.46
C GLU A 39 -5.42 -1.07 -9.70
N GLY A 40 -4.50 -0.98 -10.64
CA GLY A 40 -4.55 -0.15 -11.85
C GLY A 40 -4.04 1.27 -11.62
N VAL A 41 -3.77 2.00 -12.70
CA VAL A 41 -3.35 3.41 -12.66
C VAL A 41 -4.46 4.31 -13.21
N LEU A 42 -4.79 5.38 -12.48
CA LEU A 42 -5.58 6.49 -12.98
C LEU A 42 -4.69 7.73 -13.21
N PRO A 43 -5.00 8.55 -14.23
CA PRO A 43 -4.43 9.87 -14.39
C PRO A 43 -4.70 10.77 -13.16
N PRO A 44 -3.81 11.74 -12.84
CA PRO A 44 -3.97 12.65 -11.72
C PRO A 44 -5.33 13.36 -11.68
N GLU A 45 -5.80 13.87 -12.82
CA GLU A 45 -7.07 14.59 -12.94
C GLU A 45 -8.30 13.71 -12.65
N SER A 46 -8.22 12.43 -12.98
CA SER A 46 -9.28 11.47 -12.64
C SER A 46 -9.33 11.24 -11.13
N TRP A 47 -8.17 11.13 -10.48
CA TRP A 47 -8.09 11.04 -9.03
C TRP A 47 -8.65 12.27 -8.33
N ASP A 48 -8.26 13.46 -8.79
CA ASP A 48 -8.72 14.72 -8.21
C ASP A 48 -10.24 14.86 -8.33
N LEU A 49 -10.82 14.49 -9.48
CA LEU A 49 -12.27 14.45 -9.67
C LEU A 49 -12.96 13.44 -8.73
N LEU A 50 -12.38 12.25 -8.57
CA LEU A 50 -12.93 11.19 -7.69
C LEU A 50 -12.90 11.60 -6.22
N LEU A 51 -11.79 12.18 -5.75
CA LEU A 51 -11.67 12.66 -4.37
C LEU A 51 -12.56 13.87 -4.13
N GLY A 52 -12.62 14.81 -5.07
CA GLY A 52 -13.45 16.02 -4.96
C GLY A 52 -14.96 15.77 -5.04
N SER A 53 -15.41 14.62 -5.56
CA SER A 53 -16.82 14.24 -5.63
C SER A 53 -17.27 13.26 -4.56
N CYS A 54 -16.36 12.72 -3.76
CA CYS A 54 -16.66 11.70 -2.75
C CYS A 54 -16.99 12.33 -1.39
N ALA A 55 -18.19 12.05 -0.87
CA ALA A 55 -18.67 12.59 0.40
C ALA A 55 -17.87 12.15 1.65
N LEU A 56 -16.99 11.14 1.51
CA LEU A 56 -16.10 10.72 2.60
C LEU A 56 -14.97 11.74 2.88
N PHE A 57 -14.68 12.63 1.93
CA PHE A 57 -13.57 13.56 2.01
C PHE A 57 -14.07 15.00 2.02
N VAL A 58 -13.50 15.81 2.91
CA VAL A 58 -13.81 17.25 3.02
C VAL A 58 -12.83 18.12 2.24
N SER A 59 -11.63 17.60 1.98
CA SER A 59 -10.62 18.23 1.14
C SER A 59 -9.69 17.19 0.54
N TYR A 60 -9.02 17.57 -0.55
CA TYR A 60 -8.00 16.76 -1.21
C TYR A 60 -6.85 17.64 -1.68
N GLU A 61 -5.69 17.02 -1.90
CA GLU A 61 -4.50 17.67 -2.41
C GLU A 61 -4.29 17.28 -3.89
N PRO A 62 -4.45 18.23 -4.83
CA PRO A 62 -4.39 17.97 -6.26
C PRO A 62 -3.11 17.24 -6.69
N GLY A 63 -3.26 16.20 -7.50
CA GLY A 63 -2.17 15.39 -8.03
C GLY A 63 -1.42 14.53 -7.01
N ARG A 64 -1.77 14.60 -5.71
CA ARG A 64 -1.09 13.80 -4.67
C ARG A 64 -1.81 12.53 -4.28
N ARG A 65 -3.06 12.32 -4.71
CA ARG A 65 -3.88 11.18 -4.26
C ARG A 65 -3.97 11.16 -2.73
N GLU A 66 -4.16 12.33 -2.14
CA GLU A 66 -4.27 12.56 -0.70
C GLU A 66 -5.57 13.31 -0.42
N ALA A 67 -6.25 12.92 0.65
CA ALA A 67 -7.50 13.53 1.09
C ALA A 67 -7.58 13.58 2.62
N ILE A 68 -8.41 14.49 3.13
CA ILE A 68 -8.77 14.56 4.55
C ILE A 68 -10.20 14.09 4.69
N SER A 69 -10.45 13.14 5.59
CA SER A 69 -11.80 12.63 5.87
C SER A 69 -12.68 13.64 6.60
N SER A 70 -13.98 13.38 6.62
CA SER A 70 -14.94 14.08 7.49
C SER A 70 -14.60 13.99 8.99
N GLU A 71 -13.87 12.95 9.41
CA GLU A 71 -13.35 12.78 10.78
C GLU A 71 -11.99 13.49 11.01
N GLY A 72 -11.46 14.21 10.02
CA GLY A 72 -10.15 14.88 10.10
C GLY A 72 -8.95 13.93 9.98
N ILE A 73 -9.18 12.69 9.53
CA ILE A 73 -8.13 11.68 9.36
C ILE A 73 -7.50 11.85 7.96
N PRO A 74 -6.19 12.06 7.84
CA PRO A 74 -5.53 12.09 6.54
C PRO A 74 -5.51 10.70 5.90
N VAL A 75 -5.73 10.65 4.58
CA VAL A 75 -5.75 9.42 3.78
C VAL A 75 -4.84 9.56 2.57
N LYS A 76 -3.99 8.56 2.35
CA LYS A 76 -3.11 8.46 1.17
C LYS A 76 -3.50 7.25 0.32
N PHE A 77 -3.58 7.47 -0.99
CA PHE A 77 -3.75 6.40 -1.97
C PHE A 77 -2.48 6.21 -2.81
N TYR A 78 -2.01 4.97 -2.84
CA TYR A 78 -1.04 4.47 -3.79
C TYR A 78 -1.77 3.70 -4.89
N GLN A 79 -1.13 3.55 -6.04
CA GLN A 79 -1.70 2.80 -7.15
C GLN A 79 -0.61 2.07 -7.92
N VAL A 80 -0.94 0.91 -8.46
CA VAL A 80 0.01 0.09 -9.23
C VAL A 80 -0.73 -0.76 -10.25
N GLU A 81 -0.10 -1.05 -11.37
CA GLU A 81 -0.58 -2.07 -12.30
C GLU A 81 -0.62 -3.46 -11.66
N LYS A 82 -1.57 -4.28 -12.11
CA LYS A 82 -1.79 -5.64 -11.57
C LYS A 82 -0.51 -6.49 -11.54
N THR A 83 0.32 -6.38 -12.57
CA THR A 83 1.56 -7.14 -12.72
C THR A 83 2.59 -6.86 -11.62
N ALA A 84 2.54 -5.69 -10.98
CA ALA A 84 3.44 -5.28 -9.90
C ALA A 84 2.77 -5.24 -8.52
N TRP A 85 1.53 -5.75 -8.42
CA TRP A 85 0.71 -5.71 -7.21
C TRP A 85 1.45 -6.22 -5.96
N GLY A 86 2.13 -7.37 -6.06
CA GLY A 86 2.85 -7.98 -4.94
C GLY A 86 4.00 -7.13 -4.43
N PHE A 87 4.83 -6.58 -5.32
CA PHE A 87 5.93 -5.68 -4.91
C PHE A 87 5.41 -4.39 -4.29
N ALA A 88 4.30 -3.85 -4.80
CA ALA A 88 3.66 -2.68 -4.20
C ALA A 88 3.09 -2.97 -2.81
N GLN A 89 2.51 -4.16 -2.57
CA GLN A 89 2.08 -4.57 -1.24
C GLN A 89 3.27 -4.60 -0.26
N ILE A 90 4.42 -5.13 -0.69
CA ILE A 90 5.66 -5.11 0.10
C ILE A 90 6.11 -3.66 0.36
N ALA A 91 6.28 -2.87 -0.69
CA ALA A 91 6.85 -1.52 -0.65
C ALA A 91 6.01 -0.54 0.18
N HIS A 92 4.69 -0.57 0.04
CA HIS A 92 3.80 0.37 0.73
C HIS A 92 3.39 -0.11 2.11
N SER A 93 3.61 -1.39 2.46
CA SER A 93 3.35 -1.87 3.81
C SER A 93 4.53 -1.74 4.75
N GLY A 94 5.75 -1.52 4.27
CA GLY A 94 6.89 -1.18 5.11
C GLY A 94 7.30 -2.26 6.13
N PRO A 95 8.10 -1.90 7.16
CA PRO A 95 8.67 -0.57 7.41
C PRO A 95 9.75 -0.17 6.38
N ALA A 96 10.10 1.12 6.31
CA ALA A 96 10.88 1.68 5.20
C ALA A 96 12.30 1.13 5.09
N ASP A 97 12.95 0.92 6.24
CA ASP A 97 14.25 0.26 6.40
C ASP A 97 14.22 -1.19 5.93
N TRP A 98 13.19 -1.95 6.32
CA TRP A 98 12.99 -3.33 5.87
C TRP A 98 12.75 -3.40 4.35
N VAL A 99 11.93 -2.49 3.81
CA VAL A 99 11.71 -2.40 2.35
C VAL A 99 13.00 -2.04 1.62
N ALA A 100 13.85 -1.18 2.19
CA ALA A 100 15.14 -0.86 1.61
C ALA A 100 16.01 -2.13 1.50
N CYS A 101 16.05 -2.96 2.55
CA CYS A 101 16.74 -4.25 2.49
C CYS A 101 16.16 -5.19 1.43
N CYS A 102 14.83 -5.24 1.25
CA CYS A 102 14.20 -6.03 0.18
C CYS A 102 14.56 -5.54 -1.22
N ARG A 103 14.67 -4.21 -1.42
CA ARG A 103 15.03 -3.60 -2.70
C ARG A 103 16.46 -3.92 -3.14
N ASP A 104 17.34 -4.19 -2.18
CA ASP A 104 18.72 -4.60 -2.46
C ASP A 104 18.83 -6.06 -2.92
N LEU A 105 17.77 -6.87 -2.79
CA LEU A 105 17.81 -8.28 -3.16
C LEU A 105 17.63 -8.47 -4.67
N PRO A 106 18.37 -9.42 -5.29
CA PRO A 106 18.15 -9.79 -6.68
C PRO A 106 16.70 -10.20 -6.92
N GLY A 107 16.12 -9.78 -8.04
CA GLY A 107 14.74 -10.13 -8.39
C GLY A 107 13.69 -9.11 -7.95
N TRP A 108 14.08 -8.06 -7.22
CA TRP A 108 13.21 -6.90 -7.00
C TRP A 108 12.75 -6.31 -8.35
N ASP A 109 11.47 -5.98 -8.47
CA ASP A 109 10.81 -5.50 -9.69
C ASP A 109 10.83 -6.46 -10.90
N VAL A 110 11.17 -7.73 -10.72
CA VAL A 110 11.01 -8.74 -11.79
C VAL A 110 9.53 -9.13 -11.92
N LEU A 111 8.87 -8.53 -12.90
CA LEU A 111 7.46 -8.74 -13.22
C LEU A 111 7.24 -9.97 -14.12
N PRO A 112 6.07 -10.64 -14.03
CA PRO A 112 4.95 -10.36 -13.13
C PRO A 112 5.16 -10.92 -11.72
N ALA A 113 4.60 -10.19 -10.75
CA ALA A 113 4.47 -10.56 -9.35
C ALA A 113 3.09 -10.07 -8.84
N GLU A 114 2.01 -10.71 -9.31
CA GLU A 114 0.63 -10.29 -9.04
C GLU A 114 0.13 -10.59 -7.61
N THR A 115 0.93 -11.28 -6.80
CA THR A 115 0.64 -11.57 -5.39
C THR A 115 1.86 -11.28 -4.53
N GLU A 116 1.63 -10.95 -3.25
CA GLU A 116 2.73 -10.71 -2.30
C GLU A 116 3.65 -11.93 -2.19
N SER A 117 3.11 -13.14 -2.15
CA SER A 117 3.90 -14.38 -2.10
C SER A 117 4.75 -14.57 -3.36
N ALA A 118 4.23 -14.23 -4.54
CA ALA A 118 5.02 -14.26 -5.76
C ALA A 118 6.16 -13.24 -5.72
N ALA A 119 5.90 -12.03 -5.20
CA ALA A 119 6.92 -11.00 -5.05
C ALA A 119 8.03 -11.42 -4.07
N PHE A 120 7.68 -12.03 -2.92
CA PHE A 120 8.67 -12.60 -2.00
C PHE A 120 9.50 -13.70 -2.65
N ALA A 121 8.87 -14.61 -3.41
CA ALA A 121 9.59 -15.67 -4.12
C ALA A 121 10.59 -15.11 -5.16
N ARG A 122 10.28 -13.98 -5.80
CA ARG A 122 11.22 -13.32 -6.75
C ARG A 122 12.51 -12.87 -6.07
N ILE A 123 12.43 -12.42 -4.82
CA ILE A 123 13.59 -11.97 -4.03
C ILE A 123 14.19 -13.06 -3.15
N GLY A 124 13.84 -14.34 -3.41
CA GLY A 124 14.40 -15.49 -2.71
C GLY A 124 13.92 -15.64 -1.27
N LEU A 125 12.77 -15.06 -0.92
CA LEU A 125 12.23 -15.09 0.44
C LEU A 125 10.93 -15.90 0.52
N ALA A 126 10.68 -16.50 1.68
CA ALA A 126 9.34 -16.93 2.06
C ALA A 126 8.43 -15.72 2.32
N THR A 127 7.11 -15.91 2.23
CA THR A 127 6.16 -14.85 2.56
C THR A 127 6.27 -14.45 4.03
N ILE A 128 6.59 -13.19 4.29
CA ILE A 128 6.69 -12.65 5.66
C ILE A 128 5.42 -11.84 5.98
N PRO A 129 4.68 -12.21 7.04
CA PRO A 129 3.52 -11.46 7.50
C PRO A 129 3.85 -9.99 7.77
N PRO A 130 2.98 -9.03 7.40
CA PRO A 130 3.26 -7.61 7.61
C PRO A 130 3.62 -7.21 9.05
N SER A 131 3.02 -7.85 10.05
CA SER A 131 3.30 -7.61 11.48
C SER A 131 4.67 -8.10 11.95
N GLU A 132 5.32 -8.95 11.17
CA GLU A 132 6.61 -9.56 11.51
C GLU A 132 7.79 -8.87 10.81
N ARG A 133 7.54 -7.95 9.88
CA ARG A 133 8.58 -7.30 9.07
C ARG A 133 9.48 -6.42 9.91
N ARG A 134 10.72 -6.86 10.07
CA ARG A 134 11.78 -6.19 10.83
C ARG A 134 13.11 -6.34 10.09
N PRO A 135 13.97 -5.30 10.03
CA PRO A 135 15.21 -5.33 9.26
C PRO A 135 16.16 -6.48 9.61
N ASP A 136 16.19 -6.89 10.87
CA ASP A 136 17.03 -7.96 11.41
C ASP A 136 16.74 -9.34 10.81
N ILE A 137 15.50 -9.61 10.39
CA ILE A 137 15.12 -10.86 9.72
C ILE A 137 15.88 -11.06 8.40
N LEU A 138 16.18 -9.98 7.69
CA LEU A 138 16.85 -10.04 6.39
C LEU A 138 18.38 -10.11 6.51
N LEU A 139 18.93 -9.69 7.66
CA LEU A 139 20.38 -9.76 7.91
C LEU A 139 20.88 -11.22 8.03
N GLY A 140 20.04 -12.12 8.56
CA GLY A 140 20.37 -13.56 8.65
C GLY A 140 20.36 -14.31 7.30
N ILE A 141 19.80 -13.69 6.25
CA ILE A 141 19.65 -14.32 4.91
C ILE A 141 20.80 -13.89 3.98
N LYS A 142 21.46 -12.76 4.25
CA LYS A 142 22.63 -12.28 3.47
C LYS A 142 23.94 -13.01 3.80
N THR A 143 23.94 -13.92 4.78
CA THR A 143 25.16 -14.56 5.32
C THR A 143 25.39 -16.01 4.89
N GLU A 144 24.65 -16.52 3.89
CA GLU A 144 24.91 -17.84 3.28
C GLU A 144 25.43 -17.72 1.85
#